data_AF-A0A564XWU6-F1
#
_entry.id   AF-A0A564XWU6-F1
#
_cell.length_a   1.000
_cell.length_b   1.000
_cell.length_c   1.000
_cell.angle_alpha   90.00
_cell.angle_beta   90.00
_cell.angle_gamma   90.00
#
_symmetry.space_group_name_H-M   'P 1'
#
loop_
_entity.id
_entity.type
_entity.pdbx_description
1 polymer ?
#
loop_
_entity_poly.entity_id
_entity_poly.type
_entity_poly.pdbx_seq_one_letter_code
_entity_poly.pdbx_strand_id
1 'polypeptide(L)'
;MVDFHQSRQQPEECYSQFAVALQAILAEATGDRFSSEDQEYLVSTCFIVRVNPPALLAHLKSLERMDIAELVKTANTFTSILGNRDYPQTSSRSWRYNQPRATPSPPPPPRNPRPARAIQSKSESVSTF
;
A
#
# COMPACT_ATOMS: atom_id res chain seq x y z
N MET A 1 11.54 25.93 9.89
CA MET A 1 12.81 25.18 9.89
C MET A 1 12.61 24.01 10.84
N VAL A 2 12.44 22.79 10.33
CA VAL A 2 12.22 21.61 11.18
C VAL A 2 13.59 21.09 11.57
N ASP A 3 13.87 21.04 12.87
CA ASP A 3 15.15 20.53 13.35
C ASP A 3 15.32 19.07 12.95
N PHE A 4 16.35 18.77 12.16
CA PHE A 4 16.82 17.40 11.90
C PHE A 4 16.98 16.64 13.21
N HIS A 5 17.28 17.35 14.30
CA HIS A 5 17.44 16.77 15.62
C HIS A 5 16.14 16.41 16.36
N GLN A 6 14.97 16.87 15.91
CA GLN A 6 13.67 16.62 16.58
C GLN A 6 12.75 15.66 15.82
N SER A 7 13.00 15.37 14.53
CA SER A 7 12.20 14.42 13.75
C SER A 7 12.27 13.01 14.34
N ARG A 8 11.21 12.58 15.01
CA ARG A 8 10.99 11.19 15.43
C ARG A 8 9.95 10.56 14.51
N GLN A 9 10.10 9.27 14.24
CA GLN A 9 9.12 8.54 13.44
C GLN A 9 7.78 8.55 14.19
N GLN A 10 6.72 9.01 13.53
CA GLN A 10 5.37 9.02 14.13
C GLN A 10 4.76 7.62 14.04
N PRO A 11 3.93 7.18 15.02
CA PRO A 11 3.36 5.82 15.01
C PRO A 11 2.62 5.44 13.72
N GLU A 12 2.02 6.41 13.03
CA GLU A 12 1.25 6.21 11.79
C GLU A 12 2.07 6.45 10.51
N GLU A 13 3.32 6.88 10.63
CA GLU A 13 4.20 7.19 9.50
C GLU A 13 4.90 5.93 8.97
N CYS A 14 4.86 5.72 7.65
CA CYS A 14 5.58 4.62 7.02
C CYS A 14 7.10 4.82 7.14
N TYR A 15 7.85 3.75 7.42
CA TYR A 15 9.32 3.83 7.57
C TYR A 15 10.04 4.39 6.33
N SER A 16 9.53 4.13 5.13
CA SER A 16 10.06 4.71 3.89
C SER A 16 9.83 6.22 3.80
N GLN A 17 8.67 6.71 4.25
CA GLN A 17 8.38 8.15 4.30
C GLN A 17 9.28 8.84 5.32
N PHE A 18 9.48 8.21 6.48
CA PHE A 18 10.39 8.72 7.50
C PHE A 18 11.84 8.80 6.99
N ALA A 19 12.33 7.77 6.29
CA ALA A 19 13.66 7.78 5.68
C ALA A 19 13.82 8.90 4.63
N VAL A 20 12.82 9.11 3.77
CA VAL A 20 12.81 10.20 2.78
C VAL A 20 12.80 11.57 3.46
N ALA A 21 12.04 11.73 4.56
CA ALA A 21 12.03 12.96 5.33
C ALA A 21 13.41 13.25 5.94
N LEU A 22 14.10 12.23 6.48
CA LEU A 22 15.48 12.39 6.96
C LEU A 22 16.44 12.81 5.84
N GLN A 23 16.35 12.19 4.67
CA GLN A 23 17.16 12.59 3.51
C GLN A 23 16.91 14.04 3.10
N ALA A 24 15.64 14.46 3.02
CA ALA A 24 15.27 15.81 2.64
C ALA A 24 15.77 16.85 3.65
N ILE A 25 15.59 16.59 4.94
CA ILE A 25 16.07 17.51 5.99
C ILE A 25 17.59 17.56 6.01
N LEU A 26 18.28 16.43 5.85
CA LEU A 26 19.75 16.42 5.77
C LEU A 26 20.22 17.23 4.56
N ALA A 27 19.65 16.98 3.38
CA ALA A 27 19.99 17.70 2.16
C ALA A 27 19.75 19.22 2.29
N GLU A 28 18.64 19.64 2.92
CA GLU A 28 18.36 21.05 3.20
C GLU A 28 19.37 21.65 4.20
N ALA A 29 19.69 20.91 5.27
CA ALA A 29 20.57 21.38 6.32
C ALA A 29 22.04 21.41 5.88
N THR A 30 22.47 20.52 5.00
CA THR A 30 23.88 20.33 4.67
C THR A 30 24.26 20.74 3.26
N GLY A 31 23.32 20.83 2.33
CA GLY A 31 23.64 21.02 0.91
C GLY A 31 24.57 19.92 0.40
N ASP A 32 25.64 20.31 -0.29
CA ASP A 32 26.68 19.45 -0.86
C ASP A 32 27.89 19.22 0.05
N ARG A 33 27.81 19.64 1.32
CA ARG A 33 28.95 19.59 2.28
C ARG A 33 29.41 18.18 2.66
N PHE A 34 28.61 17.17 2.39
CA PHE A 34 28.90 15.77 2.69
C PHE A 34 28.85 14.95 1.41
N SER A 35 29.73 13.94 1.32
CA SER A 35 29.68 12.95 0.26
C SER A 35 28.37 12.15 0.31
N SER A 36 27.97 11.50 -0.79
CA SER A 36 26.79 10.62 -0.77
C SER A 36 26.89 9.50 0.27
N GLU A 37 28.09 8.97 0.50
CA GLU A 37 28.33 7.91 1.49
C GLU A 37 28.14 8.44 2.91
N ASP A 38 28.68 9.63 3.22
CA ASP A 38 28.49 10.26 4.52
C ASP A 38 27.02 10.64 4.76
N GLN A 39 26.32 11.11 3.73
CA GLN A 39 24.89 11.42 3.82
C GLN A 39 24.07 10.17 4.13
N GLU A 40 24.34 9.06 3.44
CA GLU A 40 23.69 7.79 3.69
C GLU A 40 23.98 7.29 5.11
N TYR A 41 25.24 7.36 5.55
CA TYR A 41 25.62 7.00 6.91
C TYR A 41 24.89 7.83 7.98
N LEU A 42 24.79 9.15 7.79
CA LEU A 42 24.08 10.05 8.69
C LEU A 42 22.57 9.77 8.73
N VAL A 43 21.97 9.52 7.56
CA VAL A 43 20.54 9.15 7.46
C VAL A 43 20.28 7.82 8.13
N SER A 44 21.07 6.78 7.85
CA SER A 44 20.96 5.46 8.49
C SER A 44 21.11 5.55 10.01
N THR A 45 22.12 6.28 10.48
CA THR A 45 22.33 6.49 11.92
C THR A 45 21.14 7.19 12.55
N CYS A 46 20.63 8.26 11.91
CA CYS A 46 19.45 8.97 12.41
C CYS A 46 18.20 8.10 12.41
N PHE A 47 17.99 7.32 11.35
CA PHE A 47 16.88 6.39 11.25
C PHE A 47 16.85 5.43 12.46
N ILE A 48 17.98 4.79 12.77
CA ILE A 48 18.09 3.83 13.88
C ILE A 48 17.75 4.48 15.22
N VAL A 49 18.25 5.68 15.51
CA VAL A 49 18.05 6.32 16.82
C VAL A 49 16.67 6.96 17.01
N ARG A 50 15.91 7.15 15.92
CA ARG A 50 14.60 7.85 15.93
C ARG A 50 13.42 6.98 15.56
N VAL A 51 13.67 5.74 15.17
CA VAL A 51 12.61 4.79 14.82
C VAL A 51 11.81 4.40 16.08
N ASN A 52 10.50 4.29 15.94
CA ASN A 52 9.64 3.64 16.93
C ASN A 52 9.15 2.29 16.40
N PRO A 53 8.84 1.32 17.27
CA PRO A 53 8.98 1.36 18.75
C PRO A 53 10.43 1.14 19.24
N PRO A 54 10.77 1.42 20.52
CA PRO A 54 12.13 1.24 21.05
C PRO A 54 12.71 -0.18 20.91
N ALA A 55 11.86 -1.21 20.87
CA ALA A 55 12.29 -2.58 20.61
C ALA A 55 12.92 -2.75 19.22
N LEU A 56 12.45 -2.00 18.23
CA LEU A 56 13.00 -1.98 16.87
C LEU A 56 14.40 -1.35 16.85
N LEU A 57 14.63 -0.28 17.63
CA LEU A 57 15.95 0.34 17.75
C LEU A 57 17.02 -0.66 18.19
N ALA A 58 16.74 -1.50 19.20
CA ALA A 58 17.69 -2.52 19.65
C ALA A 58 18.02 -3.53 18.55
N HIS A 59 17.02 -3.89 17.73
CA HIS A 59 17.21 -4.78 16.59
C HIS A 59 18.05 -4.12 15.49
N LEU A 60 17.73 -2.88 15.10
CA LEU A 60 18.44 -2.18 14.04
C LEU A 60 19.86 -1.75 14.42
N LYS A 61 20.16 -1.56 15.72
CA LYS A 61 21.54 -1.31 16.17
C LYS A 61 22.51 -2.42 15.77
N SER A 62 22.04 -3.67 15.69
CA SER A 62 22.87 -4.79 15.21
C SER A 62 23.20 -4.71 13.71
N LEU A 63 22.51 -3.82 12.99
CA LEU A 63 22.58 -3.60 11.54
C LEU A 63 23.06 -2.19 11.20
N GLU A 64 23.78 -1.51 12.10
CA GLU A 64 24.16 -0.10 11.94
C GLU A 64 24.93 0.25 10.66
N ARG A 65 25.57 -0.74 10.05
CA ARG A 65 26.36 -0.59 8.81
C ARG A 65 25.55 -0.86 7.55
N MET A 66 24.26 -1.16 7.67
CA MET A 66 23.40 -1.37 6.52
C MET A 66 22.95 -0.04 5.94
N ASP A 67 22.68 -0.09 4.63
CA ASP A 67 22.08 0.99 3.89
C ASP A 67 20.65 1.27 4.38
N ILE A 68 20.18 2.48 4.11
CA ILE A 68 18.87 2.91 4.57
C ILE A 68 17.73 2.03 4.02
N ALA A 69 17.90 1.46 2.81
CA ALA A 69 16.89 0.62 2.21
C ALA A 69 16.73 -0.73 2.95
N GLU A 70 17.83 -1.40 3.31
CA GLU A 70 17.76 -2.63 4.11
C GLU A 70 17.30 -2.35 5.56
N LEU A 71 17.64 -1.20 6.14
CA LEU A 71 17.10 -0.80 7.45
C LEU A 71 15.57 -0.63 7.41
N VAL A 72 15.04 0.03 6.38
CA VAL A 72 13.59 0.21 6.19
C VAL A 72 12.89 -1.14 5.97
N LYS A 73 13.48 -2.02 5.16
CA LYS A 73 12.95 -3.38 4.91
C LYS A 73 12.95 -4.23 6.18
N THR A 74 14.01 -4.15 6.98
CA THR A 74 14.09 -4.82 8.27
C THR A 74 13.05 -4.29 9.24
N ALA A 75 12.88 -2.97 9.32
CA ALA A 75 11.85 -2.33 10.14
C ALA A 75 10.44 -2.82 9.80
N ASN A 76 10.09 -2.85 8.50
CA ASN A 76 8.81 -3.38 8.02
C ASN A 76 8.63 -4.85 8.36
N THR A 77 9.68 -5.66 8.25
CA THR A 77 9.63 -7.09 8.57
C THR A 77 9.42 -7.30 10.08
N PHE A 78 10.15 -6.55 10.91
CA PHE A 78 10.05 -6.60 12.35
C PHE A 78 8.64 -6.25 12.84
N THR A 79 8.06 -5.15 12.34
CA THR A 79 6.69 -4.76 12.71
C THR A 79 5.63 -5.69 12.13
N SER A 80 5.86 -6.26 10.94
CA SER A 80 4.97 -7.29 10.39
C SER A 80 4.95 -8.55 11.27
N ILE A 81 6.09 -8.96 11.82
CA ILE A 81 6.16 -10.10 12.75
C ILE A 81 5.46 -9.76 14.06
N LEU A 82 5.66 -8.55 14.60
CA LEU A 82 5.03 -8.12 15.83
C LEU A 82 3.50 -8.00 15.67
N GLY A 83 3.03 -7.34 14.63
CA GLY A 83 1.60 -7.15 14.35
C GLY A 83 0.86 -8.45 14.03
N ASN A 84 1.57 -9.47 13.52
CA ASN A 84 0.99 -10.81 13.32
C ASN A 84 0.81 -11.62 14.60
N ARG A 85 1.45 -11.24 15.71
CA ARG A 85 1.23 -11.92 17.00
C ARG A 85 -0.10 -11.51 17.64
N ASP A 86 -0.60 -10.33 17.33
CA ASP A 86 -1.83 -9.80 17.93
C ASP A 86 -3.07 -9.95 17.03
N TYR A 87 -2.93 -10.20 15.72
CA TYR A 87 -4.05 -10.44 14.79
C TYR A 87 -3.67 -11.40 13.65
N PRO A 88 -4.55 -12.33 13.24
CA PRO A 88 -4.35 -13.13 12.03
C PRO A 88 -4.41 -12.23 10.79
N GLN A 89 -3.24 -11.79 10.36
CA GLN A 89 -2.80 -11.55 8.99
C GLN A 89 -3.91 -11.42 7.91
N THR A 90 -4.67 -10.33 7.91
CA THR A 90 -5.17 -9.80 6.64
C THR A 90 -4.02 -9.08 5.97
N SER A 91 -3.28 -9.83 5.15
CA SER A 91 -2.37 -9.33 4.14
C SER A 91 -2.91 -8.03 3.53
N SER A 92 -2.22 -6.91 3.77
CA SER A 92 -2.38 -5.66 3.04
C SER A 92 -2.01 -5.88 1.57
N ARG A 93 -2.92 -6.51 0.82
CA ARG A 93 -2.97 -6.39 -0.62
C ARG A 93 -3.34 -4.96 -0.92
N SER A 94 -2.35 -4.20 -1.38
CA SER A 94 -2.47 -3.14 -2.37
C SER A 94 -3.54 -2.09 -2.02
N TRP A 95 -3.07 -0.91 -1.59
CA TRP A 95 -3.77 0.34 -1.85
C TRP A 95 -4.23 0.38 -3.31
N ARG A 96 -5.47 -0.05 -3.56
CA ARG A 96 -6.19 0.27 -4.78
C ARG A 96 -6.53 1.75 -4.65
N TYR A 97 -5.69 2.57 -5.29
CA TYR A 97 -6.12 3.84 -5.82
C TYR A 97 -7.54 3.70 -6.37
N ASN A 98 -8.41 4.61 -5.95
CA ASN A 98 -9.78 4.78 -6.42
C ASN A 98 -9.88 4.54 -7.94
N GLN A 99 -10.29 3.34 -8.35
CA GLN A 99 -10.94 3.20 -9.63
C GLN A 99 -12.33 3.83 -9.50
N PRO A 100 -12.77 4.67 -10.45
CA PRO A 100 -14.10 5.22 -10.43
C PRO A 100 -15.09 4.05 -10.37
N ARG A 101 -15.95 4.12 -9.36
CA ARG A 101 -17.07 3.25 -9.05
C ARG A 101 -17.71 2.71 -10.34
N ALA A 102 -17.35 1.48 -10.73
CA ALA A 102 -18.15 0.73 -11.68
C ALA A 102 -19.48 0.49 -10.99
N THR A 103 -20.48 1.25 -11.41
CA THR A 103 -21.88 1.00 -11.11
C THR A 103 -22.17 -0.49 -11.31
N PRO A 104 -22.85 -1.18 -10.38
CA PRO A 104 -23.39 -2.48 -10.70
C PRO A 104 -24.39 -2.27 -11.83
N SER A 105 -24.05 -2.73 -13.03
CA SER A 105 -25.02 -2.81 -14.12
C SER A 105 -26.24 -3.57 -13.60
N PRO A 106 -27.47 -3.04 -13.78
CA PRO A 106 -28.66 -3.73 -13.32
C PRO A 106 -28.78 -5.10 -14.03
N PRO A 107 -29.36 -6.12 -13.39
CA PRO A 107 -29.60 -7.40 -14.03
C PRO A 107 -30.48 -7.20 -15.29
N PRO A 108 -30.32 -8.03 -16.34
CA PRO A 108 -31.14 -7.91 -17.54
C PRO A 108 -32.63 -8.09 -17.18
N PRO A 109 -33.54 -7.33 -17.83
CA PRO A 109 -34.95 -7.42 -17.53
C PRO A 109 -35.49 -8.82 -17.88
N PRO A 110 -36.51 -9.32 -17.16
CA PRO A 110 -37.16 -10.58 -17.49
C PRO A 110 -37.73 -10.53 -18.90
N ARG A 111 -37.44 -11.56 -19.70
CA ARG A 111 -38.03 -11.81 -21.02
C ARG A 111 -39.55 -11.87 -20.89
N ASN A 112 -40.22 -10.79 -21.25
CA ASN A 112 -41.66 -10.84 -21.50
C ASN A 112 -41.90 -11.55 -22.85
N PRO A 113 -42.94 -12.37 -22.96
CA PRO A 113 -43.16 -13.25 -24.10
C PRO A 113 -43.60 -12.45 -25.34
N ARG A 114 -42.99 -12.84 -26.47
CA ARG A 114 -43.41 -12.68 -27.86
C ARG A 114 -44.70 -11.86 -28.13
N PRO A 115 -44.62 -10.82 -28.99
CA PRO A 115 -45.77 -10.37 -29.75
C PRO A 115 -46.13 -11.45 -30.78
N ALA A 116 -47.34 -12.00 -30.69
CA ALA A 116 -47.92 -12.87 -31.71
C ALA A 116 -48.21 -12.04 -32.96
N ARG A 117 -47.27 -12.07 -33.91
CA ARG A 117 -47.54 -11.66 -35.30
C ARG A 117 -48.29 -12.80 -35.97
N ALA A 118 -49.55 -12.54 -36.32
CA ALA A 118 -50.28 -13.33 -37.29
C ALA A 118 -49.49 -13.41 -38.60
N ILE A 119 -49.42 -14.59 -39.20
CA ILE A 119 -49.58 -14.86 -40.64
C ILE A 119 -49.78 -16.39 -40.78
N GLN A 120 -51.02 -16.75 -41.03
CA GLN A 120 -51.50 -17.73 -42.01
C GLN A 120 -50.46 -18.66 -42.64
N SER A 121 -50.65 -19.97 -42.45
CA SER A 121 -50.89 -20.96 -43.52
C SER A 121 -50.38 -22.32 -43.07
N LYS A 122 -51.28 -23.29 -42.89
CA LYS A 122 -50.94 -24.68 -43.18
C LYS A 122 -52.17 -25.42 -43.70
N SER A 123 -51.92 -26.06 -44.82
CA SER A 123 -52.83 -26.73 -45.74
C SER A 123 -53.54 -27.96 -45.15
N GLU A 124 -54.67 -28.26 -45.79
CA GLU A 124 -55.36 -29.57 -45.91
C GLU A 124 -55.96 -30.17 -44.62
N SER A 125 -57.02 -30.97 -44.64
CA SER A 125 -58.14 -31.31 -45.53
C SER A 125 -58.85 -32.46 -44.80
N VAL A 126 -60.17 -32.62 -44.95
CA VAL A 126 -60.96 -33.85 -44.62
C VAL A 126 -61.13 -34.16 -43.12
N SER A 127 -62.22 -34.71 -42.59
CA SER A 127 -63.66 -34.89 -42.88
C SER A 127 -64.22 -35.68 -41.67
N THR A 128 -65.54 -35.90 -41.61
CA THR A 128 -66.32 -36.76 -40.66
C THR A 128 -66.52 -36.21 -39.23
N PHE A 129 -67.72 -36.19 -38.65
CA PHE A 129 -68.95 -36.97 -38.83
C PHE A 129 -70.20 -36.11 -39.01
#